data_AF-A0AAE9WPW9-F1
#
_entry.id   AF-A0AAE9WPW9-F1
#
_cell.length_a   1.000
_cell.length_b   1.000
_cell.length_c   1.000
_cell.angle_alpha   90.00
_cell.angle_beta   90.00
_cell.angle_gamma   90.00
#
_symmetry.space_group_name_H-M   'P 1'
#
loop_
_entity.id
_entity.type
_entity.pdbx_description
1 polymer ?
#
loop_
_entity_poly.entity_id
_entity_poly.type
_entity_poly.pdbx_seq_one_letter_code
_entity_poly.pdbx_strand_id
1 'polypeptide(L)'
;MQDYDDSKDEEFVSKFNSIIANDLGNDTGTRRRYNKNDVPIESDLMFSQGGYGMNGDSKKNVSFKDLFVNEYMSKLLEIPEAYEELKKHMPSGYQTKYDIESLINSRMLNPNLNCLDLSIETQLNFILISLNLPPHEGPVNNPLEYIVEALEKKYNKENND
;
A
#
# COMPACT_ATOMS: atom_id res chain seq x y z
N MET A 1 25.84 21.58 3.09
CA MET A 1 24.49 21.38 2.54
C MET A 1 24.68 20.32 1.49
N GLN A 2 24.31 19.07 1.76
CA GLN A 2 24.40 18.00 0.77
C GLN A 2 23.19 18.16 -0.14
N ASP A 3 23.46 18.32 -1.43
CA ASP A 3 22.42 18.41 -2.46
C ASP A 3 21.64 17.11 -2.47
N TYR A 4 20.34 17.20 -2.19
CA TYR A 4 19.41 16.07 -2.24
C TYR A 4 19.25 15.65 -3.71
N ASP A 5 19.44 14.36 -3.98
CA ASP A 5 19.48 13.81 -5.33
C ASP A 5 18.09 13.30 -5.72
N ASP A 6 17.28 14.19 -6.29
CA ASP A 6 15.91 13.93 -6.76
C ASP A 6 15.83 12.80 -7.82
N SER A 7 16.95 12.42 -8.44
CA SER A 7 16.97 11.38 -9.48
C SER A 7 16.54 10.00 -8.98
N LYS A 8 16.71 9.75 -7.68
CA LYS A 8 16.34 8.48 -7.03
C LYS A 8 14.83 8.36 -6.85
N ASP A 9 14.17 9.48 -6.55
CA ASP A 9 12.73 9.53 -6.38
C ASP A 9 12.03 9.37 -7.74
N GLU A 10 12.60 9.96 -8.80
CA GLU A 10 12.12 9.77 -10.17
C GLU A 10 12.24 8.31 -10.65
N GLU A 11 13.36 7.62 -10.34
CA GLU A 11 13.54 6.22 -10.72
C GLU A 11 12.56 5.29 -9.99
N PHE A 12 12.29 5.56 -8.70
CA PHE A 12 11.28 4.83 -7.93
C PHE A 12 9.89 4.99 -8.51
N VAL A 13 9.46 6.22 -8.79
CA VAL A 13 8.16 6.52 -9.39
C VAL A 13 8.02 5.85 -10.76
N SER A 14 9.08 5.88 -11.58
CA SER A 14 9.09 5.24 -12.90
C SER A 14 8.91 3.73 -12.82
N LYS A 15 9.66 3.05 -11.92
CA LYS A 15 9.54 1.60 -11.72
C LYS A 15 8.18 1.21 -11.15
N PHE A 16 7.68 1.96 -10.17
CA PHE A 16 6.37 1.73 -9.56
C PHE A 16 5.24 1.84 -10.60
N ASN A 17 5.25 2.91 -11.40
CA ASN A 17 4.28 3.10 -12.49
C ASN A 17 4.40 2.00 -13.56
N SER A 18 5.61 1.54 -13.87
CA SER A 18 5.81 0.46 -14.86
C SER A 18 5.31 -0.90 -14.37
N ILE A 19 5.41 -1.20 -13.07
CA ILE A 19 4.87 -2.44 -12.50
C ILE A 19 3.35 -2.42 -12.59
N ILE A 20 2.72 -1.31 -12.19
CA ILE A 20 1.28 -1.12 -12.29
C ILE A 20 0.80 -1.18 -13.74
N ALA A 21 1.47 -0.49 -14.67
CA ALA A 21 1.10 -0.50 -16.08
C ALA A 21 1.28 -1.88 -16.75
N ASN A 22 2.28 -2.67 -16.35
CA ASN A 22 2.47 -4.03 -16.88
C ASN A 22 1.47 -5.02 -16.28
N ASP A 23 1.09 -4.85 -15.01
CA ASP A 23 0.05 -5.68 -14.38
C ASP A 23 -1.34 -5.37 -14.98
N LEU A 24 -1.65 -4.08 -15.20
CA LEU A 24 -2.86 -3.64 -15.91
C LEU A 24 -2.85 -3.96 -17.42
N GLY A 25 -1.67 -4.00 -18.05
CA GLY A 25 -1.53 -4.35 -19.46
C GLY A 25 -1.84 -5.82 -19.74
N ASN A 26 -1.64 -6.69 -18.73
CA ASN A 26 -1.99 -8.10 -18.79
C ASN A 26 -3.44 -8.37 -18.37
N ASP A 27 -4.08 -7.44 -17.66
CA ASP A 27 -5.47 -7.57 -17.21
C ASP A 27 -6.44 -6.63 -17.97
N THR A 28 -7.08 -7.23 -18.97
CA THR A 28 -8.37 -6.87 -19.60
C THR A 28 -8.42 -5.74 -20.64
N GLY A 29 -8.88 -6.10 -21.85
CA GLY A 29 -10.18 -5.65 -22.38
C GLY A 29 -10.45 -4.17 -22.69
N THR A 30 -9.65 -3.21 -22.21
CA THR A 30 -10.03 -1.79 -22.26
C THR A 30 -8.80 -0.92 -22.48
N ARG A 31 -8.39 -0.81 -23.76
CA ARG A 31 -7.33 0.08 -24.21
C ARG A 31 -7.65 1.55 -23.88
N ARG A 32 -6.98 2.13 -22.89
CA ARG A 32 -6.63 3.56 -22.92
C ARG A 32 -5.15 3.67 -23.30
N ARG A 33 -4.88 4.28 -24.44
CA ARG A 33 -3.52 4.47 -24.97
C ARG A 33 -2.88 5.63 -24.21
N TYR A 34 -1.83 5.35 -23.47
CA TYR A 34 -0.97 6.36 -22.84
C TYR A 34 -0.30 7.24 -23.90
N ASN A 35 -0.33 8.56 -23.73
CA ASN A 35 0.30 9.53 -24.63
C ASN A 35 1.47 10.24 -23.92
N LYS A 36 2.65 10.20 -24.52
CA LYS A 36 3.92 10.61 -23.89
C LYS A 36 4.12 12.13 -23.77
N ASN A 37 3.19 12.92 -24.28
CA ASN A 37 3.31 14.39 -24.35
C ASN A 37 2.46 15.12 -23.29
N ASP A 38 1.77 14.38 -22.41
CA ASP A 38 1.04 14.99 -21.30
C ASP A 38 2.01 15.23 -20.13
N VAL A 39 2.15 16.51 -19.77
CA VAL A 39 2.96 16.94 -18.62
C VAL A 39 2.30 16.42 -17.34
N PRO A 40 3.01 15.72 -16.44
CA PRO A 40 2.43 15.11 -15.26
C PRO A 40 2.14 16.21 -14.23
N ILE A 41 0.99 16.84 -14.36
CA ILE A 41 0.37 17.63 -13.30
C ILE A 41 -0.62 16.68 -12.64
N GLU A 42 -0.35 16.36 -11.38
CA GLU A 42 -1.03 15.33 -10.57
C GLU A 42 -0.61 13.92 -10.96
N SER A 43 -0.05 13.21 -9.98
CA SER A 43 0.31 11.80 -10.03
C SER A 43 -0.75 10.99 -10.78
N ASP A 44 -0.35 10.37 -11.89
CA ASP A 44 -1.12 9.48 -12.78
C ASP A 44 -1.67 8.21 -12.09
N LEU A 45 -1.62 8.18 -10.75
CA LEU A 45 -2.25 7.23 -9.83
C LEU A 45 -3.60 7.73 -9.29
N MET A 46 -4.03 8.94 -9.65
CA MET A 46 -5.36 9.45 -9.28
C MET A 46 -6.42 8.77 -10.16
N PHE A 47 -6.78 7.54 -9.79
CA PHE A 47 -7.94 6.83 -10.30
C PHE A 47 -9.16 7.75 -10.19
N SER A 48 -9.93 7.84 -11.29
CA SER A 48 -11.06 8.75 -11.43
C SER A 48 -11.94 8.74 -10.17
N GLN A 49 -11.98 9.88 -9.47
CA GLN A 49 -12.93 10.15 -8.39
C GLN A 49 -14.36 10.13 -8.98
N GLY A 50 -14.92 8.93 -9.14
CA GLY A 50 -16.35 8.74 -9.24
C GLY A 50 -16.92 9.01 -7.85
N GLY A 51 -17.69 10.08 -7.72
CA GLY A 51 -18.21 10.53 -6.42
C GLY A 51 -19.04 9.45 -5.73
N TYR A 52 -18.48 8.86 -4.68
CA TYR A 52 -19.23 8.11 -3.69
C TYR A 52 -19.19 8.90 -2.38
N GLY A 53 -20.38 9.34 -1.96
CA GLY A 53 -20.56 10.10 -0.73
C GLY A 53 -20.13 9.27 0.48
N MET A 54 -19.09 9.73 1.16
CA MET A 54 -18.67 9.21 2.45
C MET A 54 -19.77 9.48 3.48
N ASN A 55 -20.52 8.44 3.84
CA ASN A 55 -21.43 8.48 4.98
C ASN A 55 -20.59 8.54 6.27
N GLY A 56 -20.65 9.69 6.94
CA GLY A 56 -19.91 9.97 8.16
C GLY A 56 -20.50 9.29 9.40
N ASP A 57 -20.37 7.96 9.49
CA ASP A 57 -20.58 7.26 10.77
C ASP A 57 -19.26 7.13 11.54
N SER A 58 -19.22 7.89 12.64
CA SER A 58 -18.09 8.17 13.54
C SER A 58 -17.49 6.98 14.34
N LYS A 59 -17.40 5.77 13.76
CA LYS A 59 -16.45 4.77 14.27
C LYS A 59 -15.07 5.11 13.72
N LYS A 60 -14.07 5.14 14.60
CA LYS A 60 -12.70 5.49 14.25
C LYS A 60 -12.18 4.47 13.22
N ASN A 61 -12.19 4.82 11.94
CA ASN A 61 -11.71 3.96 10.88
C ASN A 61 -10.24 3.63 11.16
N VAL A 62 -9.92 2.34 11.14
CA VAL A 62 -8.53 1.87 11.19
C VAL A 62 -7.87 2.31 9.89
N SER A 63 -6.71 2.96 9.99
CA SER A 63 -5.95 3.43 8.84
C SER A 63 -4.60 2.75 8.75
N PHE A 64 -3.98 2.74 7.57
CA PHE A 64 -2.61 2.25 7.41
C PHE A 64 -1.63 3.03 8.28
N LYS A 65 -1.89 4.32 8.56
CA LYS A 65 -1.07 5.09 9.50
C LYS A 65 -1.06 4.55 10.91
N ASP A 66 -2.14 3.91 11.34
CA ASP A 66 -2.21 3.26 12.65
C ASP A 66 -1.41 1.95 12.70
N LEU A 67 -1.08 1.37 11.53
CA LEU A 67 -0.29 0.15 11.40
C LEU A 67 1.21 0.45 11.20
N PHE A 68 1.53 1.46 10.38
CA PHE A 68 2.90 1.86 10.05
C PHE A 68 3.48 2.85 11.08
N VAL A 69 3.49 2.44 12.35
CA VAL A 69 4.03 3.24 13.46
C VAL A 69 5.43 2.75 13.81
N ASN A 70 6.34 3.69 14.13
CA ASN A 70 7.74 3.39 14.43
C ASN A 70 7.89 2.30 15.50
N GLU A 71 7.08 2.33 16.55
CA GLU A 71 7.15 1.33 17.64
C GLU A 71 6.89 -0.11 17.14
N TYR A 72 5.87 -0.30 16.31
CA TYR A 72 5.53 -1.61 15.76
C TYR A 72 6.58 -2.08 14.77
N MET A 73 7.08 -1.16 13.93
CA MET A 73 8.11 -1.47 12.96
C MET A 73 9.43 -1.83 13.62
N SER A 74 9.90 -1.10 14.64
CA SER A 74 11.13 -1.47 15.34
C SER A 74 11.05 -2.88 15.95
N LYS A 75 9.91 -3.25 16.56
CA LYS A 75 9.68 -4.62 17.07
C LYS A 75 9.68 -5.66 15.94
N LEU A 76 9.06 -5.36 14.79
CA LEU A 76 9.04 -6.26 13.63
C LEU A 76 10.46 -6.48 13.07
N LEU A 77 11.28 -5.42 13.02
CA LEU A 77 12.65 -5.46 12.53
C LEU A 77 13.60 -6.23 13.47
N GLU A 78 13.22 -6.51 14.71
CA GLU A 78 13.98 -7.38 15.61
C GLU A 78 13.85 -8.87 15.23
N ILE A 79 12.79 -9.25 14.52
CA ILE A 79 12.56 -10.63 14.05
C ILE A 79 13.37 -10.86 12.77
N PRO A 80 14.40 -11.75 12.77
CA PRO A 80 15.30 -11.92 11.62
C PRO A 80 14.58 -12.33 10.33
N GLU A 81 13.60 -13.24 10.43
CA GLU A 81 12.85 -13.74 9.28
C GLU A 81 11.97 -12.64 8.66
N ALA A 82 11.30 -11.84 9.50
CA ALA A 82 10.48 -10.73 9.05
C ALA A 82 11.33 -9.62 8.41
N TYR A 83 12.51 -9.36 8.97
CA TYR A 83 13.46 -8.40 8.42
C TYR A 83 13.98 -8.81 7.04
N GLU A 84 14.40 -10.07 6.87
CA GLU A 84 14.87 -10.56 5.57
C GLU A 84 13.75 -10.62 4.53
N GLU A 85 12.51 -10.93 4.93
CA GLU A 85 11.37 -10.85 4.02
C GLU A 85 11.08 -9.41 3.60
N LEU A 86 11.02 -8.48 4.56
CA LEU A 86 10.78 -7.06 4.28
C LEU A 86 11.84 -6.48 3.32
N LYS A 87 13.12 -6.84 3.49
CA LYS A 87 14.21 -6.40 2.61
C LYS A 87 14.02 -6.78 1.14
N LYS A 88 13.38 -7.91 0.84
CA LYS A 88 13.13 -8.34 -0.56
C LYS A 88 12.18 -7.39 -1.28
N HIS A 89 11.30 -6.73 -0.54
CA HIS A 89 10.28 -5.82 -1.06
C HIS A 89 10.67 -4.35 -0.89
N MET A 90 11.75 -4.06 -0.15
CA MET A 90 12.28 -2.71 -0.01
C MET A 90 13.07 -2.27 -1.25
N PRO A 91 13.05 -0.97 -1.59
CA PRO A 91 13.92 -0.44 -2.63
C PRO A 91 15.40 -0.69 -2.28
N SER A 92 16.25 -0.74 -3.30
CA SER A 92 17.69 -1.03 -3.15
C SER A 92 18.44 -0.06 -2.23
N GLY A 93 17.90 1.15 -1.99
CA GLY A 93 18.43 2.13 -1.05
C GLY A 93 18.01 1.95 0.41
N TYR A 94 17.10 1.02 0.72
CA TYR A 94 16.53 0.83 2.06
C TYR A 94 16.77 -0.60 2.55
N GLN A 95 18.05 -0.93 2.82
CA GLN A 95 18.47 -2.30 3.11
C GLN A 95 18.92 -2.52 4.56
N THR A 96 19.13 -1.44 5.32
CA THR A 96 19.45 -1.52 6.74
C THR A 96 18.23 -1.19 7.59
N LYS A 97 18.21 -1.68 8.85
CA LYS A 97 17.15 -1.32 9.82
C LYS A 97 16.97 0.19 9.95
N TYR A 98 18.08 0.93 9.98
CA TYR A 98 18.08 2.39 10.06
C TYR A 98 17.39 3.04 8.86
N ASP A 99 17.68 2.57 7.64
CA ASP A 99 17.05 3.11 6.43
C ASP A 99 15.54 2.87 6.46
N ILE A 100 15.13 1.67 6.84
CA ILE A 100 13.72 1.29 6.94
C ILE A 100 13.01 2.15 7.99
N GLU A 101 13.58 2.32 9.19
CA GLU A 101 13.03 3.20 10.21
C GLU A 101 12.96 4.66 9.72
N SER A 102 13.96 5.13 8.98
CA SER A 102 13.94 6.47 8.38
C SER A 102 12.82 6.64 7.34
N LEU A 103 12.52 5.60 6.56
CA LEU A 103 11.42 5.61 5.59
C LEU A 103 10.06 5.67 6.30
N ILE A 104 9.87 4.89 7.36
CA ILE A 104 8.63 4.87 8.16
C ILE A 104 8.35 6.23 8.81
N ASN A 105 9.40 6.92 9.24
CA ASN A 105 9.30 8.26 9.81
C ASN A 105 9.31 9.38 8.73
N SER A 106 9.37 9.02 7.45
CA SER A 106 9.40 9.99 6.36
C SER A 106 8.06 10.72 6.24
N ARG A 107 8.13 12.04 6.06
CA ARG A 107 6.95 12.86 5.78
C ARG A 107 6.26 12.47 4.47
N MET A 108 6.99 11.84 3.55
CA MET A 108 6.48 11.40 2.25
C MET A 108 5.67 10.10 2.33
N LEU A 109 5.79 9.32 3.42
CA LEU A 109 5.01 8.10 3.58
C LEU A 109 3.53 8.41 3.87
N ASN A 110 3.27 9.44 4.67
CA ASN A 110 1.92 9.79 5.14
C ASN A 110 0.90 10.05 4.01
N PRO A 111 1.22 10.80 2.94
CA PRO A 111 0.33 10.94 1.79
C PRO A 111 0.06 9.61 1.08
N ASN A 112 1.07 8.75 0.94
CA ASN A 112 0.92 7.44 0.29
C ASN A 112 0.02 6.49 1.08
N LEU A 113 0.18 6.45 2.41
CA LEU A 113 -0.71 5.65 3.28
C LEU A 113 -2.16 6.12 3.18
N ASN A 114 -2.39 7.44 3.14
CA ASN A 114 -3.74 7.98 2.94
C ASN A 114 -4.33 7.57 1.57
N CYS A 115 -3.53 7.55 0.51
CA CYS A 115 -4.00 7.09 -0.80
C CYS A 115 -4.39 5.61 -0.77
N LEU A 116 -3.66 4.78 -0.01
CA LEU A 116 -4.02 3.37 0.21
C LEU A 116 -5.31 3.23 1.02
N ASP A 117 -5.50 4.05 2.05
CA ASP A 117 -6.74 4.08 2.84
C ASP A 117 -7.97 4.42 1.96
N LEU A 118 -7.81 5.26 0.93
CA LEU A 118 -8.89 5.60 0.00
C LEU A 118 -9.13 4.51 -1.06
N SER A 119 -8.07 3.82 -1.50
CA SER A 119 -8.20 2.82 -2.56
C SER A 119 -8.80 1.50 -2.06
N ILE A 120 -8.62 1.18 -0.77
CA ILE A 120 -9.03 -0.09 -0.17
C ILE A 120 -10.53 -0.35 -0.29
N GLU A 121 -11.38 0.68 -0.23
CA GLU A 121 -12.83 0.55 -0.39
C GLU A 121 -13.19 -0.02 -1.76
N THR A 122 -12.51 0.45 -2.80
CA THR A 122 -12.76 0.02 -4.18
C THR A 122 -12.02 -1.26 -4.57
N GLN A 123 -10.95 -1.60 -3.84
CA GLN A 123 -10.04 -2.71 -4.17
C GLN A 123 -10.04 -3.83 -3.15
N LEU A 124 -10.99 -3.84 -2.19
CA LEU A 124 -11.02 -4.80 -1.09
C LEU A 124 -10.90 -6.26 -1.60
N ASN A 125 -11.70 -6.65 -2.58
CA ASN A 125 -11.67 -8.02 -3.10
C ASN A 125 -10.37 -8.38 -3.80
N PHE A 126 -9.75 -7.44 -4.52
CA PHE A 126 -8.43 -7.64 -5.10
C PHE A 126 -7.41 -7.91 -4.00
N ILE A 127 -7.37 -7.08 -2.96
CA ILE A 127 -6.45 -7.20 -1.83
C ILE A 127 -6.65 -8.53 -1.09
N LEU A 128 -7.90 -8.91 -0.82
CA LEU A 128 -8.22 -10.20 -0.17
C LEU A 128 -7.67 -11.37 -0.98
N ILE A 129 -7.89 -11.39 -2.30
CA ILE A 129 -7.40 -12.45 -3.17
C ILE A 129 -5.86 -12.49 -3.18
N SER A 130 -5.19 -11.33 -3.27
CA SER A 130 -3.72 -11.25 -3.21
C SER A 130 -3.14 -11.78 -1.89
N LEU A 131 -3.87 -11.60 -0.79
CA LEU A 131 -3.52 -12.15 0.54
C LEU A 131 -3.94 -13.62 0.72
N ASN A 132 -4.45 -14.25 -0.34
CA ASN A 132 -5.02 -15.59 -0.34
C ASN A 132 -6.09 -15.74 0.77
N LEU A 133 -7.01 -14.77 0.78
CA LEU A 133 -8.21 -14.71 1.61
C LEU A 133 -9.46 -14.79 0.72
N PRO A 134 -10.59 -15.31 1.24
CA PRO A 134 -11.83 -15.37 0.47
C PRO A 134 -12.34 -13.96 0.14
N PRO A 135 -12.88 -13.74 -1.08
CA PRO A 135 -13.50 -12.47 -1.43
C PRO A 135 -14.73 -12.21 -0.55
N HIS A 136 -15.05 -10.94 -0.35
CA HIS A 136 -16.20 -10.48 0.40
C HIS A 136 -17.33 -10.04 -0.54
N GLU A 137 -18.56 -10.43 -0.20
CA GLU A 137 -19.77 -9.99 -0.87
C GLU A 137 -20.56 -9.06 0.07
N GLY A 138 -20.70 -7.79 -0.32
CA GLY A 138 -21.48 -6.80 0.42
C GLY A 138 -20.69 -5.55 0.80
N PRO A 139 -21.38 -4.53 1.35
CA PRO A 139 -20.73 -3.32 1.84
C PRO A 139 -19.95 -3.61 3.13
N VAL A 140 -18.71 -3.13 3.20
CA VAL A 140 -17.86 -3.19 4.39
C VAL A 140 -17.65 -1.78 4.91
N ASN A 141 -18.01 -1.54 6.17
CA ASN A 141 -17.89 -0.21 6.78
C ASN A 141 -16.44 0.19 7.06
N ASN A 142 -15.57 -0.76 7.38
CA ASN A 142 -14.14 -0.54 7.61
C ASN A 142 -13.33 -1.65 6.93
N PRO A 143 -12.94 -1.47 5.66
CA PRO A 143 -12.26 -2.51 4.88
C PRO A 143 -10.92 -2.94 5.47
N LEU A 144 -10.17 -2.03 6.10
CA LEU A 144 -8.87 -2.36 6.69
C LEU A 144 -9.03 -3.23 7.94
N GLU A 145 -9.97 -2.88 8.83
CA GLU A 145 -10.31 -3.71 9.98
C GLU A 145 -10.78 -5.11 9.55
N TYR A 146 -11.58 -5.19 8.49
CA TYR A 146 -11.98 -6.47 7.91
C TYR A 146 -10.79 -7.32 7.44
N ILE A 147 -9.82 -6.71 6.75
CA ILE A 147 -8.60 -7.40 6.30
C ILE A 147 -7.79 -7.89 7.51
N VAL A 148 -7.61 -7.06 8.53
CA VAL A 148 -6.89 -7.43 9.76
C VAL A 148 -7.56 -8.62 10.43
N GLU A 149 -8.88 -8.57 10.65
CA GLU A 149 -9.62 -9.69 11.24
C GLU A 149 -9.52 -10.98 10.41
N ALA A 150 -9.55 -10.86 9.08
CA ALA A 150 -9.46 -12.01 8.19
C ALA A 150 -8.07 -12.67 8.24
N LEU A 151 -7.01 -11.86 8.32
CA LEU A 151 -5.64 -12.33 8.52
C LEU A 151 -5.47 -12.98 9.90
N GLU A 152 -5.97 -12.35 10.97
CA GLU A 152 -5.96 -12.93 12.31
C GLU A 152 -6.67 -14.28 12.34
N LYS A 153 -7.87 -14.40 11.74
CA LYS A 153 -8.61 -15.67 11.66
C LYS A 153 -7.85 -16.74 10.87
N LYS A 154 -7.09 -16.35 9.84
CA LYS A 154 -6.28 -17.26 9.02
C LYS A 154 -5.11 -17.83 9.82
N TYR A 155 -4.38 -16.99 10.54
CA TYR A 155 -3.15 -17.39 11.25
C TYR A 155 -3.40 -17.86 12.70
N ASN A 156 -4.48 -17.45 13.36
CA ASN A 156 -4.83 -17.95 14.71
C ASN A 156 -5.39 -19.38 14.68
N LYS A 157 -5.82 -19.90 13.52
CA LYS A 157 -6.25 -21.29 13.38
C LYS A 157 -5.11 -22.31 13.48
N GLU A 158 -3.84 -21.88 13.37
CA GLU A 158 -2.68 -22.78 13.53
C GLU A 158 -2.38 -23.16 15.00
N ASN A 159 -3.13 -22.65 15.98
CA ASN A 159 -3.02 -23.02 17.41
C ASN A 159 -4.13 -23.98 17.90
N ASN A 160 -4.91 -24.58 17.01
CA ASN A 160 -5.98 -25.55 17.36
C ASN A 160 -5.87 -26.86 16.56
N ASP A 161 -4.69 -27.50 16.53
CA ASP A 161 -4.54 -28.93 16.23
C ASP A 161 -3.44 -29.55 17.12
#